data_AF-M7PTW7-F1
#
_entry.id   AF-M7PTW7-F1
#
_cell.length_a   1.000
_cell.length_b   1.000
_cell.length_c   1.000
_cell.angle_alpha   90.00
_cell.angle_beta   90.00
_cell.angle_gamma   90.00
#
_symmetry.space_group_name_H-M   'P 1'
#
loop_
_entity.id
_entity.type
_entity.pdbx_description
1 polymer ?
#
loop_
_entity_poly.entity_id
_entity_poly.type
_entity_poly.pdbx_seq_one_letter_code
_entity_poly.pdbx_strand_id
1 'polypeptide(L)' 'MMKKIISIVFATFILSACYEDTSVTLHEPGVYKGKRDTQTMPAEEREALLKQRFNQVQTDR' A
#
# COMPACT_ATOMS: atom_id res chain seq x y z
N MET A 1 18.40 -2.05 -42.41
CA MET A 1 17.28 -1.16 -42.03
C MET A 1 16.31 -1.82 -41.04
N MET A 2 15.72 -2.97 -41.37
CA MET A 2 14.67 -3.64 -40.57
C MET A 2 15.04 -3.96 -39.11
N LYS A 3 16.26 -4.46 -38.84
CA LYS A 3 16.71 -4.76 -37.46
C LYS A 3 16.72 -3.51 -36.54
N LYS A 4 17.01 -2.33 -37.10
CA LYS A 4 16.99 -1.06 -36.36
C LYS A 4 15.56 -0.63 -36.04
N ILE A 5 14.64 -0.82 -36.97
CA ILE A 5 13.22 -0.52 -36.79
C ILE A 5 12.63 -1.42 -35.69
N ILE A 6 12.92 -2.72 -35.72
CA ILE A 6 12.47 -3.66 -34.68
C ILE A 6 12.98 -3.25 -33.30
N SER A 7 14.25 -2.85 -33.19
CA SER A 7 14.84 -2.39 -31.94
C SER A 7 14.18 -1.12 -31.39
N ILE A 8 13.82 -0.18 -32.27
CA ILE A 8 13.14 1.06 -31.88
C ILE A 8 11.73 0.77 -31.37
N VAL A 9 10.98 -0.07 -32.08
CA VAL A 9 9.63 -0.48 -31.66
C VAL A 9 9.67 -1.17 -30.30
N PHE A 10 10.61 -2.10 -30.10
CA PHE A 10 10.74 -2.80 -28.82
C PHE A 10 11.09 -1.86 -27.66
N ALA A 11 11.98 -0.89 -27.89
CA ALA A 11 12.32 0.12 -26.89
C ALA A 11 11.10 0.95 -26.47
N THR A 12 10.24 1.34 -27.42
CA THR A 12 9.03 2.13 -27.10
C THR A 12 8.01 1.36 -26.26
N PHE A 13 7.92 0.04 -26.42
CA PHE A 13 7.03 -0.82 -25.61
C PHE A 13 7.50 -0.96 -24.15
N ILE A 14 8.82 -0.96 -23.91
CA ILE A 14 9.36 -1.04 -22.55
C ILE A 14 9.07 0.26 -21.78
N LEU A 15 9.05 1.41 -22.45
CA LEU A 15 8.76 2.70 -21.82
C LEU A 15 7.31 2.82 -21.33
N SER A 16 6.34 2.12 -21.93
CA SER A 16 4.93 2.16 -21.50
C SER A 16 4.60 1.19 -20.36
N ALA A 17 5.55 0.34 -19.93
CA ALA A 17 5.31 -0.64 -18.87
C ALA A 17 5.39 -0.07 -17.44
N CYS A 18 5.81 1.19 -17.28
CA CYS A 18 5.89 1.87 -15.98
C CYS A 18 4.63 2.69 -15.63
N TYR A 19 3.49 2.37 -16.23
CA TYR A 19 2.24 3.06 -15.91
C TYR A 19 1.62 2.46 -14.65
N GLU A 20 1.80 3.13 -13.52
CA GLU A 20 1.07 2.85 -12.29
C GLU A 20 -0.31 3.51 -12.32
N ASP A 21 -1.30 2.85 -11.73
CA ASP A 21 -2.62 3.45 -11.54
C ASP A 21 -2.49 4.65 -10.59
N THR A 22 -2.80 5.84 -11.11
CA THR A 22 -2.76 7.09 -10.33
C THR A 22 -4.04 7.33 -9.54
N SER A 23 -5.00 6.41 -9.62
CA SER A 23 -6.25 6.52 -8.88
C SER A 23 -5.99 6.50 -7.37
N VAL A 24 -6.59 7.46 -6.68
CA VAL A 24 -6.56 7.52 -5.21
C VAL A 24 -7.96 7.23 -4.72
N THR A 25 -8.10 6.22 -3.86
CA THR A 25 -9.34 5.97 -3.14
C THR A 25 -9.28 6.67 -1.79
N LEU A 26 -10.08 7.73 -1.62
CA LEU A 26 -10.24 8.36 -0.31
C LEU A 26 -11.23 7.53 0.52
N HIS A 27 -10.75 6.95 1.61
CA HIS A 27 -11.58 6.19 2.54
C HIS A 27 -12.22 7.10 3.59
N GLU A 28 -13.44 6.76 4.02
CA GLU A 28 -14.08 7.43 5.15
C GLU A 28 -13.23 7.26 6.43
N PRO A 29 -13.12 8.30 7.28
CA PRO A 29 -12.45 8.18 8.57
C PRO A 29 -13.05 7.04 9.41
N GLY A 30 -12.17 6.17 9.93
CA GLY A 30 -12.61 5.00 10.70
C GLY A 30 -13.16 3.85 9.84
N VAL A 31 -13.01 3.88 8.52
CA VAL A 31 -13.31 2.76 7.62
C VAL A 31 -12.08 2.46 6.77
N TYR A 32 -11.39 1.35 7.04
CA TYR A 32 -10.26 0.93 6.22
C TYR A 32 -10.64 -0.28 5.36
N LYS A 33 -10.44 -0.18 4.04
CA LYS A 33 -10.77 -1.25 3.07
C LYS A 33 -12.21 -1.79 3.23
N GLY A 34 -13.16 -0.90 3.52
CA GLY A 34 -14.59 -1.24 3.69
C GLY A 34 -14.96 -1.89 5.02
N LYS A 35 -14.00 -2.16 5.92
CA LYS A 35 -14.29 -2.61 7.29
C LYS A 35 -14.22 -1.42 8.24
N ARG A 36 -15.15 -1.36 9.21
CA ARG A 36 -15.07 -0.41 10.33
C ARG A 36 -13.76 -0.67 11.07
N ASP A 37 -12.93 0.36 11.16
CA ASP A 37 -11.72 0.34 11.96
C ASP A 37 -12.12 0.39 13.42
N THR A 38 -11.74 -0.62 14.19
CA THR A 38 -12.02 -0.67 15.63
C THR A 38 -10.96 0.07 16.44
N GLN A 39 -9.94 0.65 15.80
CA GLN A 39 -8.88 1.43 16.44
C GLN A 39 -9.26 2.90 16.65
N THR A 40 -10.50 3.31 16.36
CA THR A 40 -11.00 4.68 16.59
C THR A 40 -11.32 4.98 18.07
N MET A 41 -10.85 4.14 18.99
CA MET A 41 -11.04 4.28 20.43
C MET A 41 -10.25 5.48 21.01
N PRO A 42 -10.61 5.98 22.22
CA PRO A 42 -9.86 7.03 22.90
C PRO A 42 -8.37 6.72 23.00
N ALA A 43 -7.55 7.77 23.03
CA ALA A 43 -6.10 7.65 22.94
C ALA A 43 -5.49 6.71 24.02
N GLU A 44 -6.00 6.79 25.25
CA GLU A 44 -5.54 5.98 26.39
C GLU A 44 -5.84 4.49 26.20
N GLU A 45 -7.07 4.16 25.75
CA GLU A 45 -7.50 2.79 25.49
C GLU A 45 -6.72 2.17 24.31
N ARG A 46 -6.46 2.98 23.29
CA ARG A 46 -5.65 2.61 22.13
C ARG A 46 -4.20 2.33 22.53
N GLU A 47 -3.61 3.15 23.40
CA GLU A 47 -2.24 2.95 23.88
C GLU A 47 -2.09 1.62 24.63
N ALA A 48 -3.01 1.32 25.55
CA ALA A 48 -3.00 0.06 26.31
C ALA A 48 -3.07 -1.17 25.39
N LEU A 49 -3.98 -1.15 24.41
CA LEU A 49 -4.14 -2.22 23.43
C LEU A 49 -2.88 -2.42 22.56
N LEU A 50 -2.30 -1.32 22.07
CA LEU A 50 -1.10 -1.37 21.23
C LEU A 50 0.10 -1.91 22.01
N LYS A 51 0.27 -1.49 23.27
CA LYS A 51 1.33 -1.99 24.16
C LYS A 51 1.18 -3.49 24.41
N GLN A 52 -0.03 -3.99 24.63
CA GLN A 52 -0.29 -5.42 24.76
C GLN A 52 0.11 -6.18 23.49
N ARG A 53 -0.32 -5.71 22.31
CA ARG A 53 0.00 -6.36 21.01
C ARG A 53 1.50 -6.39 20.75
N PHE A 54 2.18 -5.28 21.02
CA PHE A 54 3.63 -5.18 20.86
C PHE A 54 4.36 -6.25 21.67
N ASN A 55 3.97 -6.44 22.94
CA ASN A 55 4.57 -7.42 23.83
C ASN A 55 4.16 -8.87 23.54
N GLN A 56 3.09 -9.09 22.78
CA GLN A 56 2.59 -10.44 22.48
C GLN A 56 3.34 -11.13 21.33
N VAL A 57 3.85 -10.35 20.37
CA VAL A 57 4.42 -10.91 19.11
C VAL A 57 5.94 -10.79 19.05
N GLN A 58 6.55 -9.87 19.80
CA GLN A 58 8.01 -9.77 19.92
C GLN A 58 8.53 -10.54 21.13
N THR A 59 8.63 -11.85 21.02
CA THR A 59 9.35 -12.69 22.01
C THR A 59 10.82 -12.92 21.66
N ASP A 60 11.25 -12.50 20.47
CA ASP A 60 12.63 -12.63 19.99
C ASP A 60 13.27 -11.24 19.88
N ARG A 61 13.83 -10.78 20.99
CA ARG A 61 14.69 -9.60 21.04
C ARG A 61 15.87 -9.85 21.97
#